data_AF-Q47KZ9-F1
#
_entry.id   AF-Q47KZ9-F1
#
_cell.length_a   1.000
_cell.length_b   1.000
_cell.length_c   1.000
_cell.angle_alpha   90.00
_cell.angle_beta   90.00
_cell.angle_gamma   90.00
#
_symmetry.space_group_name_H-M   'P 1'
#
loop_
_entity.id
_entity.type
_entity.pdbx_description
1 polymer ?
#
loop_
_entity_poly.entity_id
_entity_poly.type
_entity_poly.pdbx_seq_one_letter_code
_entity_poly.pdbx_strand_id
1 'polypeptide(L)'
;MPEQDTPSPLSLKERLALVYQRLDQMPPPTTAQEAFDRLNTVLEEVEDEYSGVPKNPNPGLKFDGRMYPPREDFTEYTADGRILAVTKGNTIEALPDGTLTISSRKTGQPVYQRKGAGQSLTLDNEAGLEIQNPTIAKAFEAVRQAQQGMVPPGTRAHGRSQAPAPRRNLDTPHRSKDRGPEL
;
A
#
# COMPACT_ATOMS: atom_id res chain seq x y z
N MET A 1 -0.10 35.83 28.72
CA MET A 1 0.41 34.72 27.90
C MET A 1 -0.76 34.28 27.03
N PRO A 2 -0.73 34.46 25.70
CA PRO A 2 -1.82 33.94 24.87
C PRO A 2 -1.81 32.41 24.97
N GLU A 3 -2.95 31.84 25.35
CA GLU A 3 -3.19 30.40 25.29
C GLU A 3 -3.10 30.00 23.81
N GLN A 4 -2.03 29.30 23.43
CA GLN A 4 -1.88 28.77 22.09
C GLN A 4 -2.97 27.70 21.93
N ASP A 5 -3.96 27.94 21.07
CA ASP A 5 -4.93 26.94 20.63
C ASP A 5 -4.17 25.75 20.03
N THR A 6 -3.89 24.73 20.84
CA THR A 6 -3.33 23.48 20.33
C THR A 6 -4.40 22.84 19.44
N PRO A 7 -4.13 22.57 18.16
CA PRO A 7 -5.11 21.93 17.28
C PRO A 7 -5.54 20.60 17.90
N SER A 8 -6.85 20.33 17.89
CA SER A 8 -7.39 19.06 18.37
C SER A 8 -6.69 17.89 17.65
N PRO A 9 -6.31 16.81 18.37
CA PRO A 9 -5.64 15.67 17.77
C PRO A 9 -6.44 15.08 16.61
N LEU A 10 -5.77 14.85 15.49
CA LEU A 10 -6.37 14.27 14.29
C LEU A 10 -6.34 12.74 14.35
N SER A 11 -7.26 12.08 13.64
CA SER A 11 -7.23 10.62 13.52
C SER A 11 -5.98 10.14 12.76
N LEU A 12 -5.59 8.88 12.96
CA LEU A 12 -4.45 8.28 12.25
C LEU A 12 -4.61 8.37 10.72
N LYS A 13 -5.82 8.21 10.20
CA LYS A 13 -6.11 8.28 8.76
C LYS A 13 -5.91 9.69 8.22
N GLU A 14 -6.37 10.71 8.95
CA GLU A 14 -6.21 12.11 8.56
C GLU A 14 -4.74 12.52 8.60
N ARG A 15 -4.01 12.13 9.63
CA ARG A 15 -2.56 12.37 9.72
C ARG A 15 -1.79 11.72 8.59
N LEU A 16 -2.11 10.46 8.26
CA LEU A 16 -1.47 9.78 7.13
C LEU A 16 -1.78 10.48 5.78
N ALA A 17 -3.01 10.97 5.60
CA ALA A 17 -3.36 11.76 4.42
C ALA A 17 -2.58 13.09 4.37
N LEU A 18 -2.37 13.76 5.50
CA LEU A 18 -1.54 14.96 5.59
C LEU A 18 -0.07 14.68 5.25
N VAL A 19 0.47 13.54 5.67
CA VAL A 19 1.82 13.12 5.28
C VAL A 19 1.94 13.04 3.76
N TYR A 20 0.99 12.36 3.09
CA TYR A 20 0.99 12.25 1.63
C TYR A 20 0.83 13.61 0.95
N GLN A 21 -0.09 14.44 1.44
CA GLN A 21 -0.29 15.78 0.92
C GLN A 21 0.98 16.65 1.04
N ARG A 22 1.66 16.64 2.19
CA ARG A 22 2.89 17.41 2.40
C ARG A 22 4.01 16.90 1.51
N LEU A 23 4.15 15.58 1.34
CA LEU A 23 5.11 15.01 0.42
C LEU A 23 4.85 15.50 -1.02
N ASP A 24 3.61 15.47 -1.50
CA ASP A 24 3.25 15.93 -2.86
C ASP A 24 3.56 17.42 -3.09
N GLN A 25 3.53 18.24 -2.04
CA GLN A 25 3.84 19.67 -2.12
C GLN A 25 5.33 19.99 -2.14
N MET A 26 6.20 19.04 -1.77
CA MET A 26 7.64 19.23 -1.84
C MET A 26 8.13 19.18 -3.29
N PRO A 27 9.33 19.69 -3.61
CA PRO A 27 10.00 19.37 -4.88
C PRO A 27 10.16 17.85 -5.03
N PRO A 28 10.11 17.24 -6.22
CA PRO A 28 10.38 15.81 -6.37
C PRO A 28 11.81 15.45 -5.89
N PRO A 29 12.00 14.37 -5.13
CA PRO A 29 13.33 13.91 -4.72
C PRO A 29 14.10 13.35 -5.92
N THR A 30 15.42 13.40 -5.85
CA THR A 30 16.33 12.97 -6.92
C THR A 30 17.06 11.66 -6.61
N THR A 31 16.98 11.20 -5.35
CA THR A 31 17.62 9.97 -4.87
C THR A 31 16.72 9.19 -3.94
N ALA A 32 16.97 7.89 -3.79
CA ALA A 32 16.26 7.04 -2.83
C ALA A 32 16.36 7.57 -1.39
N GLN A 33 17.56 7.96 -0.97
CA GLN A 33 17.83 8.50 0.36
C GLN A 33 17.02 9.76 0.61
N GLU A 34 17.03 10.70 -0.33
CA GLU A 34 16.27 11.94 -0.21
C GLU A 34 14.76 11.68 -0.12
N ALA A 35 14.24 10.73 -0.92
CA ALA A 35 12.84 10.35 -0.85
C ALA A 35 12.47 9.74 0.51
N PHE A 36 13.35 8.88 1.04
CA PHE A 36 13.17 8.21 2.32
C PHE A 36 13.28 9.16 3.52
N ASP A 37 14.28 10.04 3.52
CA ASP A 37 14.48 11.05 4.56
C ASP A 37 13.30 12.01 4.63
N ARG A 38 12.79 12.47 3.48
CA ARG A 38 11.62 13.35 3.44
C ARG A 38 10.37 12.66 3.98
N LEU A 39 10.16 11.38 3.67
CA LEU A 39 9.07 10.60 4.26
C LEU A 39 9.19 10.59 5.79
N ASN A 40 10.38 10.31 6.31
CA ASN A 40 10.63 10.24 7.75
C ASN A 40 10.40 11.60 8.41
N THR A 41 10.97 12.67 7.87
CA THR A 41 10.81 14.04 8.37
C THR A 41 9.35 14.48 8.38
N VAL A 42 8.64 14.34 7.26
CA VAL A 42 7.23 14.76 7.18
C VAL A 42 6.35 13.95 8.12
N LEU A 43 6.63 12.65 8.28
CA LEU A 43 5.92 11.81 9.24
C LEU A 43 6.14 12.31 10.67
N GLU A 44 7.39 12.59 11.06
CA GLU A 44 7.67 13.14 12.39
C GLU A 44 6.97 14.49 12.63
N GLU A 45 7.05 15.41 11.67
CA GLU A 45 6.43 16.74 11.78
C GLU A 45 4.90 16.67 11.95
N VAL A 46 4.22 15.85 11.13
CA VAL A 46 2.76 15.67 11.23
C VAL A 46 2.37 15.04 12.57
N GLU A 47 3.19 14.10 13.06
CA GLU A 47 2.94 13.45 14.35
C GLU A 47 3.16 14.41 15.52
N ASP A 48 4.20 15.24 15.49
CA ASP A 48 4.45 16.23 16.54
C ASP A 48 3.36 17.30 16.59
N GLU A 49 2.79 17.68 15.44
CA GLU A 49 1.76 18.71 15.36
C GLU A 49 0.35 18.20 15.70
N TYR A 50 0.00 16.99 15.25
CA TYR A 50 -1.40 16.53 15.27
C TYR A 50 -1.68 15.24 16.05
N SER A 51 -0.67 14.53 16.55
CA SER A 51 -0.92 13.28 17.28
C SER A 51 -1.50 13.51 18.67
N GLY A 52 -1.09 14.58 19.36
CA GLY A 52 -1.28 14.75 20.80
C GLY A 52 -0.51 13.72 21.65
N VAL A 53 0.34 12.88 21.04
CA VAL A 53 1.11 11.81 21.68
C VAL A 53 2.61 12.16 21.62
N PRO A 54 3.28 12.35 22.77
CA PRO A 54 4.72 12.64 22.80
C PRO A 54 5.54 11.55 22.11
N LYS A 55 6.65 11.96 21.48
CA LYS A 55 7.58 11.02 20.81
C LYS A 55 8.19 10.10 21.85
N ASN A 56 7.98 8.79 21.71
CA ASN A 56 8.74 7.81 22.46
C ASN A 56 10.03 7.48 21.67
N PRO A 57 11.23 7.66 22.24
CA PRO A 57 12.49 7.31 21.57
C PRO A 57 12.67 5.80 21.37
N ASN A 58 11.97 4.97 22.14
CA ASN A 58 12.02 3.51 22.02
C ASN A 58 10.59 2.94 21.98
N PRO A 59 9.86 3.13 20.85
CA PRO A 59 8.53 2.60 20.71
C PRO A 59 8.62 1.07 20.64
N GLY A 60 7.97 0.42 21.61
CA GLY A 60 7.81 -1.03 21.60
C GLY A 60 6.89 -1.49 20.45
N LEU A 61 6.53 -2.76 20.44
CA LEU A 61 5.63 -3.32 19.41
C LEU A 61 4.16 -2.92 19.60
N LYS A 62 3.80 -2.41 20.78
CA LYS A 62 2.44 -1.98 21.11
C LYS A 62 2.18 -0.60 20.51
N PHE A 63 1.07 -0.47 19.79
CA PHE A 63 0.64 0.82 19.26
C PHE A 63 0.21 1.73 20.42
N ASP A 64 0.81 2.91 20.49
CA ASP A 64 0.62 3.92 21.53
C ASP A 64 -0.24 5.12 21.04
N GLY A 65 -0.68 5.09 19.79
CA GLY A 65 -1.43 6.18 19.16
C GLY A 65 -0.60 7.01 18.17
N ARG A 66 0.73 6.87 18.16
CA ARG A 66 1.64 7.62 17.29
C ARG A 66 2.14 6.74 16.12
N MET A 67 2.24 7.32 14.95
CA MET A 67 2.96 6.73 13.81
C MET A 67 4.45 7.01 13.97
N TYR A 68 5.28 6.03 13.61
CA TYR A 68 6.73 6.18 13.66
C TYR A 68 7.33 5.92 12.27
N PRO A 69 8.42 6.63 11.92
CA PRO A 69 9.22 6.27 10.76
C PRO A 69 9.66 4.79 10.84
N PRO A 70 9.94 4.15 9.68
CA PRO A 70 10.52 2.82 9.68
C PRO A 70 11.82 2.81 10.49
N ARG A 71 11.98 1.79 11.33
CA ARG A 71 13.21 1.59 12.10
C ARG A 71 14.32 1.07 11.20
N GLU A 72 15.56 1.34 11.59
CA GLU A 72 16.75 0.86 10.88
C GLU A 72 16.78 -0.67 10.76
N ASP A 73 16.41 -1.40 11.82
CA ASP A 73 16.33 -2.88 11.80
C ASP A 73 15.32 -3.44 10.77
N PHE A 74 14.37 -2.62 10.35
CA PHE A 74 13.36 -2.94 9.34
C PHE A 74 13.55 -2.13 8.05
N THR A 75 14.74 -1.57 7.86
CA THR A 75 15.15 -0.83 6.68
C THR A 75 16.38 -1.49 6.09
N GLU A 76 16.39 -1.66 4.77
CA GLU A 76 17.46 -2.28 4.05
C GLU A 76 17.88 -1.41 2.87
N TYR A 77 19.19 -1.24 2.76
CA TYR A 77 19.85 -0.49 1.70
C TYR A 77 20.46 -1.49 0.73
N THR A 78 19.95 -1.53 -0.48
CA THR A 78 20.34 -2.54 -1.45
C THR A 78 21.47 -2.01 -2.34
N ALA A 79 22.27 -2.91 -2.91
CA ALA A 79 23.46 -2.56 -3.70
C ALA A 79 23.15 -1.75 -4.99
N ASP A 80 21.92 -1.80 -5.47
CA ASP A 80 21.43 -1.03 -6.62
C ASP A 80 20.94 0.38 -6.24
N GLY A 81 21.07 0.76 -4.97
CA GLY A 81 20.72 2.08 -4.46
C GLY A 81 19.24 2.23 -4.10
N ARG A 82 18.45 1.14 -4.03
CA ARG A 82 17.10 1.19 -3.44
C ARG A 82 17.16 1.19 -1.92
N ILE A 83 16.11 1.72 -1.33
CA ILE A 83 15.84 1.62 0.11
C ILE A 83 14.51 0.92 0.28
N LEU A 84 14.54 -0.18 1.01
CA LEU A 84 13.39 -1.02 1.29
C LEU A 84 13.10 -0.97 2.77
N ALA A 85 11.91 -0.53 3.16
CA ALA A 85 11.54 -0.46 4.56
C ALA A 85 10.18 -1.11 4.84
N VAL A 86 10.04 -1.72 6.01
CA VAL A 86 8.82 -2.41 6.42
C VAL A 86 8.33 -1.83 7.73
N THR A 87 7.04 -1.49 7.74
CA THR A 87 6.30 -1.13 8.95
C THR A 87 5.26 -2.19 9.26
N LYS A 88 4.49 -2.01 10.35
CA LYS A 88 3.41 -2.94 10.70
C LYS A 88 2.37 -3.08 9.58
N GLY A 89 2.00 -1.97 8.93
CA GLY A 89 0.93 -1.93 7.94
C GLY A 89 1.41 -1.89 6.49
N ASN A 90 2.60 -1.32 6.25
CA ASN A 90 3.05 -0.95 4.91
C ASN A 90 4.46 -1.43 4.60
N THR A 91 4.70 -1.65 3.31
CA THR A 91 6.02 -1.78 2.70
C THR A 91 6.31 -0.45 2.00
N ILE A 92 7.52 0.07 2.18
CA ILE A 92 7.99 1.32 1.59
C ILE A 92 9.18 0.96 0.69
N GLU A 93 9.14 1.46 -0.53
CA GLU A 93 10.22 1.32 -1.50
C GLU A 93 10.59 2.70 -2.03
N ALA A 94 11.86 3.08 -1.87
CA ALA A 94 12.44 4.25 -2.50
C ALA A 94 13.46 3.77 -3.56
N LEU A 95 13.25 4.19 -4.80
CA LEU A 95 14.10 3.85 -5.95
C LEU A 95 15.22 4.88 -6.13
N PRO A 96 16.33 4.54 -6.84
CA PRO A 96 17.49 5.43 -6.98
C PRO A 96 17.17 6.75 -7.67
N ASP A 97 16.11 6.81 -8.47
CA ASP A 97 15.60 8.03 -9.12
C ASP A 97 14.81 8.94 -8.16
N GLY A 98 14.61 8.53 -6.91
CA GLY A 98 13.77 9.21 -5.92
C GLY A 98 12.30 8.80 -5.96
N THR A 99 11.89 7.87 -6.82
CA THR A 99 10.51 7.38 -6.81
C THR A 99 10.21 6.69 -5.49
N LEU A 100 9.13 7.10 -4.83
CA LEU A 100 8.68 6.57 -3.54
C LEU A 100 7.34 5.85 -3.73
N THR A 101 7.29 4.59 -3.30
CA THR A 101 6.07 3.78 -3.30
C THR A 101 5.80 3.27 -1.90
N ILE A 102 4.56 3.40 -1.44
CA ILE A 102 4.08 2.84 -0.18
C ILE A 102 2.93 1.89 -0.52
N SER A 103 3.09 0.62 -0.15
CA SER A 103 2.12 -0.44 -0.43
C SER A 103 1.59 -1.05 0.86
N SER A 104 0.30 -1.36 0.90
CA SER A 104 -0.27 -2.08 2.04
C SER A 104 0.24 -3.50 2.08
N ARG A 105 0.75 -3.95 3.23
CA ARG A 105 1.18 -5.35 3.41
C ARG A 105 0.02 -6.34 3.38
N LYS A 106 -1.19 -5.86 3.68
CA LYS A 106 -2.39 -6.70 3.69
C LYS A 106 -2.86 -7.02 2.27
N THR A 107 -2.80 -6.04 1.36
CA THR A 107 -3.38 -6.19 0.01
C THR A 107 -2.34 -6.22 -1.10
N GLY A 108 -1.09 -5.86 -0.81
CA GLY A 108 -0.03 -5.68 -1.80
C GLY A 108 -0.21 -4.46 -2.70
N GLN A 109 -1.29 -3.69 -2.51
CA GLN A 109 -1.64 -2.57 -3.38
C GLN A 109 -0.92 -1.30 -2.96
N PRO A 110 -0.44 -0.48 -3.92
CA PRO A 110 0.09 0.83 -3.62
C PRO A 110 -1.02 1.69 -3.02
N VAL A 111 -0.77 2.23 -1.83
CA VAL A 111 -1.63 3.20 -1.15
C VAL A 111 -1.16 4.63 -1.39
N TYR A 112 0.10 4.79 -1.79
CA TYR A 112 0.69 6.06 -2.19
C TYR A 112 1.86 5.80 -3.14
N GLN A 113 1.98 6.65 -4.15
CA GLN A 113 3.10 6.61 -5.09
C GLN A 113 3.42 8.03 -5.54
N ARG A 114 4.71 8.36 -5.54
CA ARG A 114 5.21 9.63 -6.03
C ARG A 114 6.47 9.42 -6.86
N LYS A 115 6.52 10.04 -8.04
CA LYS A 115 7.68 9.96 -8.93
C LYS A 115 8.82 10.84 -8.41
N GLY A 116 10.04 10.34 -8.54
CA GLY A 116 11.24 11.15 -8.38
C GLY A 116 11.55 11.98 -9.63
N ALA A 117 12.56 12.84 -9.52
CA ALA A 117 13.16 13.61 -10.61
C ALA A 117 14.62 13.20 -10.90
N GLY A 118 15.11 12.17 -10.21
CA GLY A 118 16.43 11.61 -10.45
C GLY A 118 16.49 10.81 -11.75
N GLN A 119 17.69 10.44 -12.13
CA GLN A 119 17.89 9.51 -13.24
C GLN A 119 17.69 8.09 -12.72
N SER A 120 16.87 7.30 -13.41
CA SER A 120 16.81 5.87 -13.17
C SER A 120 18.16 5.26 -13.51
N LEU A 121 18.86 4.75 -12.49
CA LEU A 121 20.02 3.91 -12.68
C LEU A 121 19.53 2.57 -13.23
N THR A 122 19.35 2.48 -14.55
CA THR A 122 19.33 1.20 -15.25
C THR A 122 20.74 0.63 -15.16
N LEU A 123 21.02 -0.08 -14.06
CA LEU A 123 22.17 -0.95 -13.99
C LEU A 123 21.84 -2.16 -14.87
N ASP A 124 22.32 -2.14 -16.10
CA ASP A 124 22.43 -3.32 -16.95
C ASP A 124 23.40 -4.31 -16.28
N ASN A 125 22.97 -5.01 -15.22
CA ASN A 125 23.74 -6.09 -14.64
C ASN A 125 22.85 -7.07 -13.89
N GLU A 126 22.96 -8.33 -14.28
CA GLU A 126 22.44 -9.51 -13.59
C GLU A 126 23.19 -9.75 -12.27
N ALA A 127 23.14 -8.78 -11.36
CA ALA A 127 23.50 -9.00 -9.97
C ALA A 127 22.18 -9.20 -9.20
N GLY A 128 21.86 -10.47 -8.93
CA GLY A 128 20.76 -10.82 -8.04
C GLY A 128 20.94 -10.10 -6.71
N LEU A 129 20.12 -9.09 -6.47
CA LEU A 129 20.13 -8.33 -5.23
C LEU A 129 19.69 -9.22 -4.07
N GLU A 130 20.65 -9.56 -3.24
CA GLU A 130 20.43 -10.33 -2.03
C GLU A 130 19.85 -9.41 -0.96
N ILE A 131 18.56 -9.62 -0.66
CA ILE A 131 17.91 -8.96 0.46
C ILE A 131 18.42 -9.63 1.74
N GLN A 132 19.25 -8.94 2.52
CA GLN A 132 19.92 -9.48 3.71
C GLN A 132 18.95 -9.71 4.87
N ASN A 133 17.82 -9.00 4.92
CA ASN A 133 16.81 -9.21 5.94
C ASN A 133 15.69 -10.15 5.44
N PRO A 134 15.58 -11.39 5.97
CA PRO A 134 14.60 -12.37 5.49
C PRO A 134 13.14 -11.93 5.74
N THR A 135 12.91 -11.06 6.72
CA THR A 135 11.58 -10.51 6.99
C THR A 135 11.18 -9.51 5.90
N ILE A 136 12.12 -8.66 5.48
CA ILE A 136 11.94 -7.72 4.38
C ILE A 136 11.80 -8.50 3.07
N ALA A 137 12.66 -9.50 2.83
CA ALA A 137 12.62 -10.34 1.64
C ALA A 137 11.25 -11.00 1.45
N LYS A 138 10.71 -11.64 2.49
CA LYS A 138 9.37 -12.25 2.45
C LYS A 138 8.25 -11.24 2.23
N ALA A 139 8.35 -10.06 2.86
CA ALA A 139 7.34 -9.01 2.69
C ALA A 139 7.34 -8.49 1.24
N PHE A 140 8.51 -8.32 0.63
CA PHE A 140 8.63 -7.91 -0.77
C PHE A 140 8.20 -9.00 -1.74
N GLU A 141 8.56 -10.25 -1.49
CA GLU A 141 8.11 -11.37 -2.31
C GLU A 141 6.59 -11.49 -2.29
N ALA A 142 5.95 -11.32 -1.13
CA ALA A 142 4.49 -11.33 -1.03
C ALA A 142 3.84 -10.20 -1.84
N VAL A 143 4.40 -8.99 -1.80
CA VAL A 143 3.92 -7.86 -2.61
C VAL A 143 4.14 -8.13 -4.10
N ARG A 144 5.31 -8.65 -4.50
CA ARG A 144 5.63 -8.99 -5.89
C ARG A 144 4.69 -10.06 -6.43
N GLN A 145 4.42 -11.12 -5.68
CA GLN A 145 3.46 -12.17 -6.05
C GLN A 145 2.04 -11.59 -6.21
N ALA A 146 1.63 -10.67 -5.34
CA ALA A 146 0.33 -9.99 -5.45
C ALA A 146 0.23 -9.12 -6.71
N GLN A 147 1.32 -8.47 -7.14
CA GLN A 147 1.35 -7.68 -8.37
C GLN A 147 1.40 -8.54 -9.63
N GLN A 148 2.10 -9.68 -9.59
CA GLN A 148 2.24 -10.61 -10.72
C GLN A 148 0.97 -11.44 -11.00
N GLY A 149 -0.01 -11.42 -10.10
CA GLY A 149 -1.31 -12.09 -10.26
C GLY A 149 -2.37 -11.31 -11.06
N MET A 150 -2.12 -10.05 -11.46
CA MET A 150 -3.05 -9.26 -12.28
C MET A 150 -2.70 -9.38 -13.77
N VAL A 151 -3.17 -10.45 -14.41
CA VAL A 151 -3.35 -10.44 -15.87
C VAL A 151 -4.45 -9.41 -16.17
N PRO A 152 -4.24 -8.38 -17.01
CA PRO A 152 -5.33 -7.51 -17.43
C PRO A 152 -6.42 -8.39 -18.07
N PRO A 153 -7.72 -8.21 -17.75
CA PRO A 153 -8.79 -8.92 -18.46
C PRO A 153 -8.87 -8.37 -19.89
N GLY A 154 -7.98 -8.87 -20.75
CA GLY A 154 -7.86 -8.52 -22.14
C GLY A 154 -8.26 -9.71 -23.01
N THR A 155 -9.39 -9.55 -23.68
CA THR A 155 -9.72 -10.21 -24.95
C THR A 155 -10.13 -11.68 -24.84
N ARG A 156 -11.40 -11.92 -24.47
CA ARG A 156 -12.10 -13.13 -24.93
C ARG A 156 -12.11 -13.09 -26.46
N ALA A 157 -11.31 -13.94 -27.08
CA ALA A 157 -11.45 -14.26 -28.50
C ALA A 157 -12.90 -14.66 -28.77
N HIS A 158 -13.57 -13.93 -29.67
CA HIS A 158 -14.85 -14.34 -30.25
C HIS A 158 -14.63 -15.59 -31.11
N GLY A 159 -14.57 -16.74 -30.44
CA GLY A 159 -14.56 -18.06 -31.04
C GLY A 159 -15.99 -18.60 -31.17
N ARG A 160 -16.54 -18.49 -32.37
CA ARG A 160 -17.56 -19.34 -32.99
C ARG A 160 -18.84 -19.64 -32.19
N SER A 161 -19.89 -18.94 -32.61
CA SER A 161 -21.27 -19.40 -32.59
C SER A 161 -21.38 -20.85 -33.09
N GLN A 162 -21.75 -21.78 -32.21
CA GLN A 162 -22.45 -23.00 -32.59
C GLN A 162 -23.82 -22.97 -31.92
N ALA A 163 -24.85 -22.93 -32.75
CA ALA A 163 -26.24 -23.02 -32.36
C ALA A 163 -26.56 -24.44 -31.82
N PRO A 164 -27.42 -24.56 -30.79
CA PRO A 164 -28.21 -25.75 -30.58
C PRO A 164 -29.67 -25.53 -31.00
N ALA A 165 -30.20 -26.55 -31.69
CA ALA A 165 -31.53 -26.67 -32.26
C ALA A 165 -32.70 -26.58 -31.24
N PRO A 166 -33.93 -26.29 -31.70
CA PRO A 166 -35.09 -26.17 -30.83
C PRO A 166 -35.67 -27.54 -30.47
N ARG A 167 -36.03 -27.74 -29.19
CA ARG A 167 -36.85 -28.88 -28.76
C ARG A 167 -38.03 -28.45 -27.87
N ARG A 168 -39.19 -28.45 -28.54
CA ARG A 168 -40.52 -28.96 -28.16
C ARG A 168 -41.06 -28.67 -26.74
N ASN A 169 -42.16 -27.92 -26.76
CA ASN A 169 -43.21 -27.81 -25.73
C ASN A 169 -43.84 -29.16 -25.37
N LEU A 170 -44.04 -29.39 -24.06
CA LEU A 170 -45.15 -30.12 -23.42
C LEU A 170 -45.42 -29.32 -22.14
N ASP A 171 -46.49 -28.55 -21.98
CA ASP A 171 -47.90 -28.94 -21.86
C ASP A 171 -48.14 -29.98 -20.74
N THR A 172 -48.44 -29.55 -19.51
CA THR A 172 -49.47 -30.16 -18.64
C THR A 172 -49.87 -29.21 -17.48
N PRO A 173 -51.14 -29.16 -17.04
CA PRO A 173 -51.70 -28.08 -16.22
C PRO A 173 -51.88 -28.36 -14.71
N HIS A 174 -52.28 -27.30 -14.00
CA HIS A 174 -52.91 -27.22 -12.67
C HIS A 174 -53.66 -28.48 -12.18
N ARG A 175 -53.50 -28.85 -10.89
CA ARG A 175 -54.63 -29.05 -9.95
C ARG A 175 -54.20 -29.25 -8.47
N SER A 176 -54.75 -28.39 -7.62
CA SER A 176 -55.25 -28.52 -6.24
C SER A 176 -54.56 -29.45 -5.20
N LYS A 177 -54.35 -28.88 -4.00
CA LYS A 177 -54.73 -29.43 -2.68
C LYS A 177 -54.74 -28.25 -1.69
N ASP A 178 -55.89 -27.69 -1.35
CA ASP A 178 -56.75 -28.11 -0.24
C ASP A 178 -55.99 -28.37 1.07
N ARG A 179 -55.96 -27.35 1.94
CA ARG A 179 -55.96 -27.53 3.39
C ARG A 179 -56.94 -26.50 3.97
N GLY A 180 -58.06 -27.04 4.45
CA GLY A 180 -59.10 -26.35 5.17
C GLY A 180 -58.70 -25.94 6.60
N PRO A 181 -59.68 -25.49 7.40
CA PRO A 181 -59.53 -24.25 8.16
C PRO A 181 -59.21 -24.45 9.64
N GLU A 182 -58.82 -23.33 10.24
CA GLU A 182 -58.88 -23.04 11.67
C GLU A 182 -60.24 -23.41 12.27
N LEU A 183 -60.19 -24.08 13.42
CA LEU A 183 -60.85 -23.73 14.70
C LEU A 183 -60.31 -24.66 15.80
#